data_AF-A0AA42CPJ9-F1
#
_entry.id   AF-A0AA42CPJ9-F1
#
_cell.length_a   1.000
_cell.length_b   1.000
_cell.length_c   1.000
_cell.angle_alpha   90.00
_cell.angle_beta   90.00
_cell.angle_gamma   90.00
#
_symmetry.space_group_name_H-M   'P 1'
#
loop_
_entity.id
_entity.type
_entity.pdbx_description
1 polymer ?
#
loop_
_entity_poly.entity_id
_entity_poly.type
_entity_poly.pdbx_seq_one_letter_code
_entity_poly.pdbx_strand_id
1 'polypeptide(L)'
;MTFRPIAIRSVAIAGVALTLSGCGINSIPTAEENAKARWADVQNQYQRRADLIPNLVATVKAAGAQEKDILVEVTQARASANQVKVSGDQLTDPAKMQQFQNAQAGLTLSLQRLQEAYPELKSQGNYTTLMSQLEGTENRITIARNDYNQAVQQYNTTIRTFPAAIGAKIFYGAKPMVPFEATTPGADTAPKVNFGN
;
A
#
# COMPACT_ATOMS: atom_id res chain seq x y z
N MET A 1 18.37 -18.26 58.60
CA MET A 1 17.30 -18.53 57.61
C MET A 1 17.90 -18.48 56.21
N THR A 2 18.29 -19.64 55.67
CA THR A 2 18.78 -19.75 54.29
C THR A 2 17.57 -19.79 53.35
N PHE A 3 17.22 -18.65 52.75
CA PHE A 3 16.22 -18.63 51.67
C PHE A 3 16.68 -19.60 50.57
N ARG A 4 15.87 -20.62 50.28
CA ARG A 4 16.21 -21.63 49.25
C ARG A 4 16.34 -20.90 47.90
N PRO A 5 17.48 -21.02 47.19
CA PRO A 5 17.73 -20.28 45.94
C PRO A 5 16.66 -20.54 44.86
N ILE A 6 15.92 -21.64 44.97
CA ILE A 6 14.78 -21.99 44.12
C ILE A 6 13.61 -21.01 44.29
N ALA A 7 13.29 -20.59 45.53
CA ALA A 7 12.18 -19.67 45.77
C ALA A 7 12.47 -18.26 45.19
N ILE A 8 13.73 -17.83 45.26
CA ILE A 8 14.18 -16.55 44.68
C ILE A 8 14.09 -16.59 43.14
N ARG A 9 14.49 -17.71 42.51
CA ARG A 9 14.35 -17.90 41.05
C ARG A 9 12.89 -17.87 40.60
N SER A 10 12.00 -18.56 41.30
CA SER A 10 10.57 -18.60 40.95
C SER A 10 9.90 -17.23 41.07
N VAL A 11 10.22 -16.47 42.12
CA VAL A 11 9.70 -15.10 42.32
C VAL A 11 10.25 -14.13 41.27
N ALA A 12 11.53 -14.26 40.90
CA ALA A 12 12.11 -13.47 39.82
C ALA A 12 11.46 -13.77 38.46
N ILE A 13 11.19 -15.04 38.16
CA ILE A 13 10.51 -15.47 36.92
C ILE A 13 9.06 -14.95 36.90
N ALA A 14 8.33 -15.04 38.02
CA ALA A 14 6.97 -14.52 38.13
C ALA A 14 6.93 -12.98 38.02
N GLY A 15 7.91 -12.28 38.61
CA GLY A 15 8.06 -10.84 38.49
C GLY A 15 8.35 -10.38 37.06
N VAL A 16 9.23 -11.09 36.35
CA VAL A 16 9.50 -10.85 34.93
C VAL A 16 8.27 -11.15 34.06
N ALA A 17 7.52 -12.22 34.36
CA ALA A 17 6.28 -12.53 33.66
C ALA A 17 5.21 -11.44 33.82
N LEU A 18 5.08 -10.87 35.02
CA LEU A 18 4.13 -9.79 35.30
C LEU A 18 4.50 -8.47 34.61
N THR A 19 5.79 -8.14 34.49
CA THR A 19 6.24 -6.92 33.77
C THR A 19 6.13 -7.07 32.25
N LEU A 20 6.28 -8.29 31.71
CA LEU A 20 6.03 -8.60 30.29
C LEU A 20 4.55 -8.51 29.90
N SER A 21 3.64 -8.74 30.85
CA SER A 21 2.19 -8.81 30.61
C SER A 21 1.56 -7.43 30.32
N GLY A 22 2.13 -6.36 30.89
CA GLY A 22 1.47 -5.03 30.93
C GLY A 22 1.75 -4.10 29.74
N CYS A 23 2.89 -4.23 29.04
CA CYS A 23 3.30 -3.26 28.01
C CYS A 23 3.60 -3.86 26.62
N GLY A 24 3.68 -5.19 26.46
CA GLY A 24 4.13 -5.82 25.21
C GLY A 24 3.14 -6.75 24.51
N ILE A 25 2.10 -7.25 25.20
CA ILE A 25 1.17 -8.23 24.61
C ILE A 25 0.24 -7.57 23.57
N ASN A 26 -0.31 -6.40 23.89
CA ASN A 26 -1.26 -5.74 22.99
C ASN A 26 -0.59 -4.91 21.88
N SER A 27 0.73 -4.68 21.94
CA SER A 27 1.42 -3.84 20.96
C SER A 27 1.45 -4.46 19.57
N ILE A 28 1.54 -5.80 19.47
CA ILE A 28 1.55 -6.51 18.19
C ILE A 28 0.18 -6.45 17.51
N PRO A 29 -0.94 -6.88 18.14
CA PRO A 29 -2.25 -6.75 17.51
C PRO A 29 -2.61 -5.29 17.19
N THR A 30 -2.23 -4.34 18.06
CA THR A 30 -2.47 -2.91 17.80
C THR A 30 -1.75 -2.42 16.55
N ALA A 31 -0.46 -2.78 16.40
CA ALA A 31 0.31 -2.39 15.23
C ALA A 31 -0.18 -3.11 13.96
N GLU A 32 -0.61 -4.37 14.08
CA GLU A 32 -1.20 -5.14 12.98
C GLU A 32 -2.49 -4.50 12.47
N GLU A 33 -3.43 -4.20 13.37
CA GLU A 33 -4.71 -3.58 13.02
C GLU A 33 -4.51 -2.17 12.44
N ASN A 34 -3.54 -1.40 12.95
CA ASN A 34 -3.18 -0.12 12.35
C ASN A 34 -2.69 -0.29 10.89
N ALA A 35 -1.82 -1.27 10.61
CA ALA A 35 -1.37 -1.53 9.25
C ALA A 35 -2.51 -2.00 8.33
N LYS A 36 -3.42 -2.85 8.82
CA LYS A 36 -4.62 -3.28 8.10
C LYS A 36 -5.58 -2.11 7.82
N ALA A 37 -5.73 -1.17 8.76
CA ALA A 37 -6.52 0.04 8.55
C ALA A 37 -5.91 0.93 7.45
N ARG A 38 -4.59 1.16 7.46
CA ARG A 38 -3.91 1.90 6.39
C ARG A 38 -3.97 1.18 5.04
N TRP A 39 -3.98 -0.14 5.04
CA TRP A 39 -4.24 -0.90 3.82
C TRP A 39 -5.66 -0.67 3.27
N ALA A 40 -6.67 -0.56 4.14
CA ALA A 40 -8.02 -0.19 3.72
C ALA A 40 -8.05 1.21 3.08
N ASP A 41 -7.31 2.17 3.62
CA ASP A 41 -7.17 3.50 3.02
C ASP A 41 -6.58 3.43 1.60
N VAL A 42 -5.55 2.62 1.39
CA VAL A 42 -4.95 2.36 0.07
C VAL A 42 -5.98 1.79 -0.91
N GLN A 43 -6.70 0.75 -0.49
CA GLN A 43 -7.73 0.13 -1.33
C GLN A 43 -8.84 1.12 -1.71
N ASN A 44 -9.25 2.00 -0.79
CA ASN A 44 -10.25 3.03 -1.06
C ASN A 44 -9.79 3.99 -2.18
N GLN A 45 -8.53 4.43 -2.17
CA GLN A 45 -8.02 5.32 -3.22
C GLN A 45 -7.92 4.61 -4.58
N TYR A 46 -7.46 3.35 -4.59
CA TYR A 46 -7.42 2.57 -5.84
C TYR A 46 -8.82 2.28 -6.39
N GLN A 47 -9.80 2.00 -5.53
CA GLN A 47 -11.19 1.84 -5.93
C GLN A 47 -11.73 3.13 -6.55
N ARG A 48 -11.49 4.29 -5.90
CA ARG A 48 -11.91 5.60 -6.42
C ARG A 48 -11.36 5.85 -7.82
N ARG A 49 -10.08 5.53 -8.06
CA ARG A 49 -9.46 5.63 -9.39
C ARG A 49 -10.19 4.76 -10.41
N ALA A 50 -10.45 3.50 -10.07
CA ALA A 50 -11.18 2.59 -10.95
C ALA A 50 -12.61 3.06 -11.23
N ASP A 51 -13.26 3.73 -10.29
CA ASP A 51 -14.63 4.24 -10.44
C ASP A 51 -14.74 5.47 -11.35
N LEU A 52 -13.65 6.22 -11.53
CA LEU A 52 -13.61 7.38 -12.45
C LEU A 52 -13.46 6.97 -13.93
N ILE A 53 -12.92 5.79 -14.20
CA ILE A 53 -12.59 5.33 -15.56
C ILE A 53 -13.81 5.20 -16.48
N PRO A 54 -14.96 4.64 -16.07
CA PRO A 54 -16.13 4.57 -16.95
C PRO A 54 -16.58 5.94 -17.44
N ASN A 55 -16.53 6.96 -16.58
CA ASN A 55 -16.86 8.33 -16.96
C ASN A 55 -15.83 8.90 -17.94
N LEU A 56 -14.53 8.65 -17.70
CA LEU A 56 -13.47 9.05 -18.62
C LEU A 56 -13.67 8.43 -20.02
N VAL A 57 -13.92 7.12 -20.08
CA VAL A 57 -14.16 6.40 -21.34
C VAL A 57 -15.40 6.96 -22.05
N ALA A 58 -16.47 7.27 -21.32
CA ALA A 58 -17.67 7.87 -21.90
C ALA A 58 -17.39 9.27 -22.46
N THR A 59 -16.63 10.11 -21.75
CA THR A 59 -16.24 11.45 -22.23
C THR A 59 -15.37 11.39 -23.49
N VAL A 60 -14.39 10.48 -23.54
CA VAL A 60 -13.54 10.30 -24.73
C VAL A 60 -14.38 9.83 -25.92
N LYS A 61 -15.29 8.87 -25.72
CA LYS A 61 -16.22 8.43 -26.79
C LYS A 61 -17.13 9.56 -27.28
N ALA A 62 -17.67 10.37 -26.38
CA ALA A 62 -18.54 11.50 -26.72
C ALA A 62 -17.81 12.57 -27.53
N ALA A 63 -16.50 12.72 -27.32
CA ALA A 63 -15.66 13.63 -28.10
C ALA A 63 -15.34 13.14 -29.53
N GLY A 64 -15.86 11.97 -29.93
CA GLY A 64 -15.69 11.44 -31.28
C GLY A 64 -14.44 10.59 -31.48
N ALA A 65 -13.76 10.21 -30.40
CA ALA A 65 -12.64 9.28 -30.44
C ALA A 65 -13.07 7.91 -31.01
N GLN A 66 -12.49 7.52 -32.15
CA GLN A 66 -12.82 6.28 -32.86
C GLN A 66 -11.84 5.13 -32.58
N GLU A 67 -10.69 5.38 -31.94
CA GLU A 67 -9.73 4.31 -31.63
C GLU A 67 -10.24 3.42 -30.51
N LYS A 68 -10.87 2.32 -30.92
CA LYS A 68 -11.40 1.29 -30.03
C LYS A 68 -10.29 0.63 -29.22
N ASP A 69 -9.10 0.47 -29.78
CA ASP A 69 -8.04 -0.32 -29.17
C ASP A 69 -7.54 0.29 -27.84
N ILE A 70 -7.35 1.61 -27.79
CA ILE A 70 -6.92 2.29 -26.55
C ILE A 70 -8.01 2.26 -25.48
N LEU A 71 -9.27 2.47 -25.86
CA LEU A 71 -10.39 2.41 -24.91
C LEU A 71 -10.64 0.99 -24.40
N VAL A 72 -10.41 -0.02 -25.24
CA VAL A 72 -10.41 -1.45 -24.85
C VAL A 72 -9.28 -1.72 -23.87
N GLU A 73 -8.07 -1.22 -24.15
CA GLU A 73 -6.92 -1.38 -23.27
C GLU A 73 -7.17 -0.78 -21.88
N VAL A 74 -7.66 0.46 -21.80
CA VAL A 74 -8.01 1.11 -20.51
C VAL A 74 -9.08 0.33 -19.77
N THR A 75 -10.09 -0.17 -20.48
CA THR A 75 -11.18 -0.97 -19.88
C THR A 75 -10.65 -2.30 -19.35
N GLN A 76 -9.76 -2.97 -20.09
CA GLN A 76 -9.15 -4.23 -19.68
C GLN A 76 -8.18 -4.03 -18.50
N ALA A 77 -7.39 -2.96 -18.52
CA ALA A 77 -6.48 -2.62 -17.43
C ALA A 77 -7.25 -2.32 -16.14
N ARG A 78 -8.39 -1.60 -16.22
CA ARG A 78 -9.32 -1.42 -15.10
C ARG A 78 -9.86 -2.76 -14.57
N ALA A 79 -10.30 -3.65 -15.47
CA ALA A 79 -10.84 -4.95 -15.08
C ALA A 79 -9.78 -5.78 -14.34
N SER A 80 -8.56 -5.82 -14.86
CA SER A 80 -7.40 -6.47 -14.22
C SER A 80 -7.12 -5.89 -12.84
N ALA A 81 -7.04 -4.55 -12.72
CA ALA A 81 -6.80 -3.86 -11.46
C ALA A 81 -7.88 -4.15 -10.39
N ASN A 82 -9.15 -4.31 -10.80
CA ASN A 82 -10.25 -4.64 -9.89
C ASN A 82 -10.33 -6.12 -9.52
N GLN A 83 -9.80 -7.00 -10.36
CA GLN A 83 -9.83 -8.45 -10.14
C GLN A 83 -8.77 -8.88 -9.11
N VAL A 84 -7.62 -8.21 -9.09
CA VAL A 84 -6.57 -8.49 -8.11
C VAL A 84 -6.91 -7.82 -6.78
N LYS A 85 -7.42 -8.62 -5.84
CA LYS A 85 -7.73 -8.20 -4.48
C LYS A 85 -6.75 -8.82 -3.50
N VAL A 86 -6.28 -8.02 -2.54
CA VAL A 86 -5.42 -8.47 -1.44
C VAL A 86 -6.11 -8.08 -0.15
N SER A 87 -6.52 -9.08 0.63
CA SER A 87 -7.12 -8.84 1.95
C SER A 87 -6.04 -8.46 2.97
N GLY A 88 -6.46 -7.89 4.11
CA GLY A 88 -5.55 -7.53 5.21
C GLY A 88 -4.71 -8.70 5.74
N ASP A 89 -5.22 -9.92 5.66
CA ASP A 89 -4.50 -11.13 6.11
C ASP A 89 -3.47 -11.64 5.08
N GLN A 90 -3.57 -11.16 3.83
CA GLN A 90 -2.66 -11.50 2.74
C GLN A 90 -1.48 -10.52 2.61
N LEU A 91 -1.39 -9.52 3.50
CA LEU A 91 -0.32 -8.51 3.48
C LEU A 91 1.08 -9.07 3.80
N THR A 92 1.16 -10.33 4.21
CA THR A 92 2.43 -11.04 4.44
C THR A 92 2.86 -11.90 3.25
N ASP A 93 2.09 -11.92 2.16
CA ASP A 93 2.37 -12.64 0.92
C ASP A 93 2.95 -11.70 -0.15
N PRO A 94 4.27 -11.79 -0.44
CA PRO A 94 4.92 -10.93 -1.43
C PRO A 94 4.37 -11.13 -2.85
N ALA A 95 3.98 -12.34 -3.23
CA ALA A 95 3.48 -12.62 -4.57
C ALA A 95 2.12 -11.94 -4.80
N LYS A 96 1.24 -11.95 -3.79
CA LYS A 96 -0.05 -11.25 -3.85
C LYS A 96 0.13 -9.73 -3.93
N MET A 97 1.01 -9.18 -3.12
CA MET A 97 1.32 -7.75 -3.13
C MET A 97 1.97 -7.32 -4.45
N GLN A 98 2.85 -8.13 -5.03
CA GLN A 98 3.43 -7.86 -6.35
C GLN A 98 2.36 -7.90 -7.45
N GLN A 99 1.49 -8.92 -7.46
CA GLN A 99 0.39 -9.02 -8.42
C GLN A 99 -0.51 -7.79 -8.36
N PHE A 100 -0.85 -7.33 -7.14
CA PHE A 100 -1.63 -6.11 -6.95
C PHE A 100 -0.92 -4.88 -7.52
N GLN A 101 0.34 -4.67 -7.16
CA GLN A 101 1.15 -3.55 -7.66
C GLN A 101 1.25 -3.55 -9.18
N ASN A 102 1.49 -4.70 -9.80
CA ASN A 102 1.58 -4.84 -11.25
C ASN A 102 0.25 -4.50 -11.94
N ALA A 103 -0.88 -4.97 -11.41
CA ALA A 103 -2.19 -4.67 -11.97
C ALA A 103 -2.52 -3.17 -11.86
N GLN A 104 -2.18 -2.54 -10.72
CA GLN A 104 -2.37 -1.11 -10.53
C GLN A 104 -1.45 -0.27 -11.43
N ALA A 105 -0.20 -0.70 -11.65
CA ALA A 105 0.74 -0.05 -12.56
C ALA A 105 0.30 -0.15 -14.03
N GLY A 106 -0.20 -1.32 -14.45
CA GLY A 106 -0.76 -1.51 -15.79
C GLY A 106 -1.91 -0.54 -16.09
N LEU A 107 -2.77 -0.29 -15.09
CA LEU A 107 -3.81 0.72 -15.22
C LEU A 107 -3.25 2.14 -15.38
N THR A 108 -2.28 2.56 -14.55
CA THR A 108 -1.63 3.88 -14.70
C THR A 108 -1.03 4.06 -16.10
N LEU A 109 -0.33 3.05 -16.60
CA LEU A 109 0.28 3.08 -17.94
C LEU A 109 -0.77 3.21 -19.05
N SER A 110 -1.92 2.53 -18.93
CA SER A 110 -3.00 2.67 -19.92
C SER A 110 -3.62 4.08 -19.92
N LEU A 111 -3.72 4.72 -18.75
CA LEU A 111 -4.21 6.09 -18.63
C LEU A 111 -3.21 7.11 -19.19
N GLN A 112 -1.91 6.84 -19.11
CA GLN A 112 -0.87 7.65 -19.74
C GLN A 112 -0.94 7.54 -21.27
N ARG A 113 -1.04 6.33 -21.82
CA ARG A 113 -1.24 6.11 -23.26
C ARG A 113 -2.50 6.79 -23.78
N LEU A 114 -3.60 6.73 -23.02
CA LEU A 114 -4.83 7.46 -23.35
C LEU A 114 -4.58 8.98 -23.45
N GLN A 115 -3.83 9.56 -22.52
CA GLN A 115 -3.48 10.99 -22.56
C GLN A 115 -2.62 11.36 -23.77
N GLU A 116 -1.67 10.50 -24.12
CA GLU A 116 -0.78 10.69 -25.27
C GLU A 116 -1.51 10.58 -26.60
N ALA A 117 -2.48 9.67 -26.70
CA ALA A 117 -3.25 9.44 -27.92
C ALA A 117 -4.30 10.51 -28.22
N TYR A 118 -4.78 11.22 -27.20
CA TYR A 118 -5.86 12.20 -27.33
C TYR A 118 -5.47 13.61 -26.84
N PRO A 119 -4.42 14.25 -27.41
CA PRO A 119 -3.96 15.57 -26.98
C PRO A 119 -4.99 16.68 -27.21
N GLU A 120 -5.85 16.55 -28.21
CA GLU A 120 -6.90 17.51 -28.56
C GLU A 120 -7.98 17.62 -27.47
N LEU A 121 -8.20 16.54 -26.69
CA LEU A 121 -9.17 16.51 -25.60
C LEU A 121 -8.75 17.35 -24.39
N LYS A 122 -7.50 17.80 -24.32
CA LYS A 122 -7.01 18.71 -23.26
C LYS A 122 -7.76 20.04 -23.22
N SER A 123 -8.38 20.43 -24.32
CA SER A 123 -9.24 21.63 -24.40
C SER A 123 -10.69 21.37 -23.97
N GLN A 124 -11.11 20.11 -23.83
CA GLN A 124 -12.48 19.77 -23.45
C GLN A 124 -12.64 19.76 -21.92
N GLY A 125 -13.43 20.71 -21.40
CA GLY A 125 -13.57 20.94 -19.95
C GLY A 125 -13.94 19.69 -19.13
N ASN A 126 -14.83 18.83 -19.64
CA ASN A 126 -15.23 17.59 -18.97
C ASN A 126 -14.07 16.58 -18.88
N TYR A 127 -13.26 16.45 -19.94
CA TYR A 127 -12.10 15.57 -19.96
C TYR A 127 -11.02 16.07 -19.01
N THR A 128 -10.69 17.36 -19.07
CA THR A 128 -9.69 17.98 -18.20
C THR A 128 -10.07 17.89 -16.72
N THR A 129 -11.37 18.03 -16.41
CA THR A 129 -11.88 17.85 -15.05
C THR A 129 -11.69 16.41 -14.55
N LEU A 130 -12.03 15.40 -15.36
CA LEU A 130 -11.83 13.99 -15.00
C LEU A 130 -10.35 13.63 -14.85
N MET A 131 -9.49 14.15 -15.72
CA MET A 131 -8.05 13.96 -15.61
C MET A 131 -7.49 14.60 -14.34
N SER A 132 -7.94 15.80 -13.97
CA SER A 132 -7.56 16.43 -12.70
C SER A 132 -8.04 15.62 -11.48
N GLN A 133 -9.24 15.02 -11.54
CA GLN A 133 -9.72 14.13 -10.47
C GLN A 133 -8.88 12.85 -10.36
N LEU A 134 -8.46 12.28 -11.49
CA LEU A 134 -7.57 11.12 -11.53
C LEU A 134 -6.20 11.46 -10.97
N GLU A 135 -5.59 12.57 -11.38
CA GLU A 135 -4.33 13.07 -10.83
C GLU A 135 -4.43 13.30 -9.31
N GLY A 136 -5.50 13.96 -8.85
CA GLY A 136 -5.78 14.12 -7.42
C GLY A 136 -5.92 12.78 -6.69
N THR A 137 -6.45 11.76 -7.35
CA THR A 137 -6.53 10.40 -6.79
C THR A 137 -5.16 9.73 -6.76
N GLU A 138 -4.31 9.87 -7.77
CA GLU A 138 -2.93 9.37 -7.78
C GLU A 138 -2.08 9.98 -6.66
N ASN A 139 -2.24 11.28 -6.41
CA ASN A 139 -1.58 11.96 -5.29
C ASN A 139 -2.02 11.36 -3.95
N ARG A 140 -3.32 11.07 -3.77
CA ARG A 140 -3.85 10.41 -2.57
C ARG A 140 -3.40 8.95 -2.45
N ILE A 141 -3.30 8.22 -3.56
CA ILE A 141 -2.73 6.87 -3.59
C ILE A 141 -1.29 6.92 -3.07
N THR A 142 -0.48 7.86 -3.54
CA THR A 142 0.91 8.02 -3.11
C THR A 142 1.00 8.27 -1.60
N ILE A 143 0.17 9.17 -1.07
CA ILE A 143 0.11 9.44 0.37
C ILE A 143 -0.33 8.20 1.15
N ALA A 144 -1.41 7.53 0.74
CA ALA A 144 -1.92 6.34 1.41
C ALA A 144 -0.89 5.19 1.42
N ARG A 145 -0.14 5.02 0.33
CA ARG A 145 0.96 4.04 0.26
C ARG A 145 2.08 4.38 1.25
N ASN A 146 2.43 5.65 1.39
CA ASN A 146 3.42 6.09 2.37
C ASN A 146 2.96 5.84 3.81
N ASP A 147 1.71 6.19 4.13
CA ASP A 147 1.12 5.95 5.45
C ASP A 147 1.05 4.46 5.78
N TYR A 148 0.68 3.63 4.80
CA TYR A 148 0.73 2.17 4.92
C TYR A 148 2.16 1.68 5.15
N ASN A 149 3.14 2.16 4.40
CA ASN A 149 4.55 1.77 4.57
C ASN A 149 5.08 2.12 5.95
N GLN A 150 4.72 3.29 6.50
CA GLN A 150 5.07 3.67 7.87
C GLN A 150 4.43 2.73 8.90
N ALA A 151 3.14 2.39 8.72
CA ALA A 151 2.47 1.44 9.61
C ALA A 151 3.08 0.03 9.53
N VAL A 152 3.41 -0.44 8.33
CA VAL A 152 4.14 -1.70 8.09
C VAL A 152 5.51 -1.66 8.74
N GLN A 153 6.25 -0.56 8.62
CA GLN A 153 7.56 -0.41 9.27
C GLN A 153 7.42 -0.51 10.79
N GLN A 154 6.42 0.15 11.38
CA GLN A 154 6.15 0.09 12.82
C GLN A 154 5.80 -1.34 13.27
N TYR A 155 4.90 -2.01 12.57
CA TYR A 155 4.53 -3.40 12.84
C TYR A 155 5.74 -4.33 12.72
N ASN A 156 6.45 -4.27 11.59
CA ASN A 156 7.62 -5.08 11.31
C ASN A 156 8.75 -4.87 12.31
N THR A 157 8.93 -3.64 12.81
CA THR A 157 9.90 -3.32 13.86
C THR A 157 9.45 -3.90 15.21
N THR A 158 8.16 -3.76 15.54
CA THR A 158 7.57 -4.28 16.78
C THR A 158 7.76 -5.80 16.89
N ILE A 159 7.46 -6.57 15.83
CA ILE A 159 7.60 -8.03 15.85
C ILE A 159 9.06 -8.51 15.82
N ARG A 160 10.03 -7.62 15.59
CA ARG A 160 11.48 -7.92 15.55
C ARG A 160 12.24 -7.42 16.78
N THR A 161 11.64 -6.60 17.62
CA THR A 161 12.32 -5.93 18.74
C THR A 161 11.97 -6.59 20.07
N PHE A 162 12.96 -6.79 20.94
CA PHE A 162 12.74 -7.30 22.30
C PHE A 162 12.04 -6.23 23.17
N PRO A 163 11.06 -6.60 24.04
CA PRO A 163 10.61 -7.96 24.34
C PRO A 163 9.53 -8.53 23.40
N ALA A 164 8.89 -7.69 22.58
CA ALA A 164 7.74 -8.06 21.75
C ALA A 164 8.04 -9.21 20.77
N ALA A 165 9.26 -9.33 20.23
CA ALA A 165 9.67 -10.41 19.33
C ALA A 165 9.42 -11.83 19.87
N ILE A 166 9.51 -12.02 21.19
CA ILE A 166 9.22 -13.31 21.83
C ILE A 166 7.74 -13.65 21.68
N GLY A 167 6.87 -12.70 22.02
CA GLY A 167 5.43 -12.90 21.92
C GLY A 167 4.95 -13.00 20.48
N ALA A 168 5.55 -12.23 19.58
CA ALA A 168 5.31 -12.30 18.14
C ALA A 168 5.52 -13.72 17.59
N LYS A 169 6.62 -14.38 17.97
CA LYS A 169 6.96 -15.71 17.47
C LYS A 169 6.20 -16.83 18.18
N ILE A 170 6.07 -16.76 19.51
CA ILE A 170 5.55 -17.86 20.33
C ILE A 170 4.02 -17.82 20.44
N PHE A 171 3.41 -16.64 20.58
CA PHE A 171 1.96 -16.53 20.82
C PHE A 171 1.17 -16.18 19.56
N TYR A 172 1.71 -15.33 18.69
CA TYR A 172 0.97 -14.79 17.54
C TYR A 172 1.35 -15.39 16.18
N GLY A 173 2.49 -16.08 16.08
CA GLY A 173 3.00 -16.55 14.78
C GLY A 173 3.17 -15.43 13.75
N ALA A 174 3.44 -14.20 14.24
CA ALA A 174 3.43 -12.99 13.44
C ALA A 174 4.51 -13.04 12.35
N LYS A 175 4.15 -12.59 11.15
CA LYS A 175 5.04 -12.53 9.98
C LYS A 175 5.17 -11.09 9.51
N PRO A 176 6.34 -10.68 8.99
CA PRO A 176 6.48 -9.34 8.44
C PRO A 176 5.48 -9.08 7.31
N MET A 177 4.85 -7.91 7.34
CA MET A 177 4.05 -7.41 6.22
C MET A 177 4.95 -6.84 5.13
N VAL A 178 4.45 -6.89 3.90
CA VAL A 178 5.16 -6.46 2.70
C VAL A 178 4.83 -4.99 2.43
N PRO A 179 5.82 -4.07 2.50
CA PRO A 179 5.59 -2.68 2.13
C PRO A 179 5.43 -2.55 0.60
N PHE A 180 4.87 -1.43 0.16
CA PHE A 180 5.05 -0.99 -1.22
C PHE A 180 6.51 -0.65 -1.47
N GLU A 181 7.02 -1.01 -2.65
CA GLU A 181 8.34 -0.56 -3.08
C GLU A 181 8.34 0.97 -3.25
N ALA A 182 9.51 1.58 -3.01
CA ALA A 182 9.72 2.99 -3.30
C ALA A 182 9.40 3.23 -4.78
N THR A 183 8.49 4.16 -5.05
CA THR A 183 7.98 4.49 -6.40
C THR A 183 9.02 5.10 -7.34
N THR A 184 10.29 5.17 -6.95
CA THR A 184 11.36 5.71 -7.79
C THR A 184 12.24 4.56 -8.29
N PRO A 185 11.98 4.02 -9.49
CA PRO A 185 13.03 3.39 -10.28
C PRO A 185 14.20 4.38 -10.38
N GLY A 186 15.35 4.04 -9.80
CA GLY A 186 16.50 4.93 -9.74
C GLY A 186 16.50 5.96 -8.61
N ALA A 187 15.79 5.75 -7.49
CA ALA A 187 15.99 6.54 -6.25
C ALA A 187 17.47 6.57 -5.78
N ASP A 188 18.25 5.55 -6.14
CA ASP A 188 19.69 5.48 -5.86
C ASP A 188 20.53 6.37 -6.79
N THR A 189 19.91 6.97 -7.81
CA THR A 189 20.52 7.88 -8.79
C THR A 189 19.99 9.29 -8.58
N ALA A 190 20.77 10.13 -7.89
CA ALA A 190 20.48 11.56 -7.81
C ALA A 190 20.45 12.18 -9.22
N PRO A 191 19.50 13.09 -9.53
CA PRO A 191 19.49 13.80 -10.80
C PRO A 191 20.81 14.56 -11.00
N LYS A 192 21.54 14.26 -12.06
CA LYS A 192 22.69 15.07 -12.45
C LYS A 192 22.16 16.34 -13.11
N VAL A 193 22.11 17.43 -12.35
CA VAL A 193 21.81 18.75 -12.90
C VAL A 193 23.06 19.24 -13.62
N ASN A 194 23.05 19.20 -14.96
CA ASN A 194 24.07 19.82 -15.79
C ASN A 194 23.60 21.22 -16.14
N PHE A 195 24.29 22.24 -15.62
CA PHE A 195 24.00 23.64 -15.93
C PHE A 195 24.72 24.18 -17.18
N GLY A 196 25.43 23.34 -17.93
CA GLY A 196 25.95 23.69 -19.25
C GLY A 196 26.89 24.90 -19.28
N ASN A 197 27.68 25.11 -18.21
CA ASN A 197 28.75 26.11 -18.16
C ASN A 197 30.12 25.45 -18.23
#